data_AF-A0A9Q9FAM1-F1
#
_entry.id   AF-A0A9Q9FAM1-F1
#
_cell.length_a   1.000
_cell.length_b   1.000
_cell.length_c   1.000
_cell.angle_alpha   90.00
_cell.angle_beta   90.00
_cell.angle_gamma   90.00
#
_symmetry.space_group_name_H-M   'P 1'
#
loop_
_entity.id
_entity.type
_entity.pdbx_description
1 polymer ?
#
loop_
_entity_poly.entity_id
_entity_poly.type
_entity_poly.pdbx_seq_one_letter_code
_entity_poly.pdbx_strand_id
1 'polypeptide(L)'
;MFESTDDIRLSDILFGSDVDAHHCSKTSKKKEEEKNMWKKNVKHYKILSVDQISALEDFFISKQVPVTKTNIKHASKALKIPYQRSVNYLYNKYKKVQDNAEDFYHRCIHEFSLIMQNVERCWELYLKGCQAYNTSRDSKN
;
A
#
# COMPACT_ATOMS: atom_id res chain seq x y z
N MET A 1 30.17 -30.24 -20.07
CA MET A 1 30.71 -29.85 -18.75
C MET A 1 30.08 -28.51 -18.38
N PHE A 2 28.91 -28.53 -17.74
CA PHE A 2 28.30 -27.39 -17.05
C PHE A 2 27.21 -27.93 -16.11
N GLU A 3 27.59 -28.20 -14.86
CA GLU A 3 26.73 -28.33 -13.68
C GLU A 3 27.57 -27.70 -12.56
N SER A 4 27.10 -26.83 -11.68
CA SER A 4 25.83 -26.76 -10.97
C SER A 4 25.57 -25.31 -10.54
N THR A 5 24.30 -24.94 -10.53
CA THR A 5 23.72 -23.75 -9.89
C THR A 5 23.73 -23.89 -8.38
N ASP A 6 24.45 -23.03 -7.67
CA ASP A 6 24.32 -22.88 -6.21
C ASP A 6 23.12 -21.99 -5.90
N ASP A 7 21.93 -22.60 -5.95
CA ASP A 7 20.70 -22.01 -5.40
C ASP A 7 20.81 -21.95 -3.88
N ILE A 8 21.02 -20.75 -3.34
CA ILE A 8 20.94 -20.50 -1.90
C ILE A 8 19.50 -20.74 -1.45
N ARG A 9 19.25 -21.86 -0.75
CA ARG A 9 17.91 -22.21 -0.29
C ARG A 9 17.52 -21.26 0.85
N LEU A 10 16.31 -20.70 0.74
CA LEU A 10 15.70 -19.82 1.75
C LEU A 10 15.63 -20.42 3.16
N SER A 11 15.75 -21.74 3.30
CA SER A 11 15.92 -22.44 4.58
C SER A 11 17.16 -22.00 5.34
N ASP A 12 18.26 -21.73 4.63
CA ASP A 12 19.59 -21.49 5.21
C ASP A 12 19.72 -20.05 5.76
N ILE A 13 18.85 -19.16 5.28
CA ILE A 13 18.73 -17.77 5.76
C ILE A 13 17.71 -17.67 6.90
N LEU A 14 16.66 -18.49 6.88
CA LEU A 14 15.55 -18.40 7.84
C LEU A 14 15.77 -19.20 9.12
N PHE A 15 16.57 -20.27 9.06
CA PHE A 15 16.94 -21.07 10.22
C PHE A 15 18.43 -21.37 10.14
N GLY A 16 19.26 -20.38 10.50
CA GLY A 16 20.71 -20.52 10.51
C GLY A 16 21.11 -21.84 11.16
N SER A 17 21.71 -22.73 10.36
CA SER A 17 22.19 -24.00 10.85
C SER A 17 23.31 -23.74 11.85
N ASP A 18 23.03 -24.06 13.11
CA ASP A 18 24.00 -24.33 14.15
C ASP A 18 24.93 -25.45 13.67
N VAL A 19 26.01 -25.11 12.98
CA VAL A 19 27.15 -26.01 12.79
C VAL A 19 28.43 -25.21 13.01
N ASP A 20 29.15 -25.65 14.04
CA ASP A 20 30.50 -25.28 14.48
C ASP A 20 30.67 -24.11 15.47
N ALA A 21 30.23 -24.36 16.72
CA ALA A 21 31.02 -24.02 17.90
C ALA A 21 30.64 -24.87 19.12
N HIS A 22 30.82 -26.20 19.05
CA HIS A 22 31.00 -27.00 20.27
C HIS A 22 32.44 -26.82 20.78
N HIS A 23 32.69 -25.74 21.52
CA HIS A 23 33.65 -25.80 22.61
C HIS A 23 33.24 -24.87 23.76
N CYS A 24 33.14 -25.48 24.95
CA CYS A 24 33.12 -24.88 26.27
C CYS A 24 31.81 -24.19 26.72
N SER A 25 30.96 -25.04 27.32
CA SER A 25 29.94 -24.66 28.28
C SER A 25 30.56 -23.91 29.47
N LYS A 26 30.08 -22.67 29.72
CA LYS A 26 29.67 -22.10 31.02
C LYS A 26 29.53 -20.58 30.94
N THR A 27 28.66 -20.03 31.78
CA THR A 27 28.34 -18.59 32.02
C THR A 27 27.32 -18.01 31.03
N SER A 28 26.25 -17.31 31.40
CA SER A 28 25.70 -16.86 32.69
C SER A 28 24.26 -16.45 32.39
N LYS A 29 23.27 -16.86 33.20
CA LYS A 29 21.84 -16.47 33.06
C LYS A 29 21.63 -14.94 32.95
N LYS A 30 22.62 -14.15 33.36
CA LYS A 30 22.64 -12.68 33.27
C LYS A 30 22.70 -12.14 31.82
N LYS A 31 23.31 -12.87 30.87
CA LYS A 31 23.42 -12.43 29.45
C LYS A 31 22.11 -12.57 28.67
N GLU A 32 21.21 -13.45 29.11
CA GLU A 32 19.95 -13.74 28.42
C GLU A 32 18.87 -12.69 28.76
N GLU A 33 18.89 -12.17 29.98
CA GLU A 33 18.06 -11.04 30.42
C GLU A 33 18.45 -9.73 29.70
N GLU A 34 19.75 -9.46 29.51
CA GLU A 34 20.23 -8.32 28.73
C GLU A 34 19.83 -8.42 27.24
N LYS A 35 19.94 -9.60 26.63
CA LYS A 35 19.46 -9.86 25.25
C LYS A 35 17.95 -9.62 25.11
N ASN A 36 17.17 -9.98 26.12
CA ASN A 36 15.71 -9.79 26.12
C ASN A 36 15.30 -8.34 26.35
N MET A 37 16.06 -7.56 27.14
CA MET A 37 15.88 -6.11 27.25
C MET A 37 16.22 -5.38 25.94
N TRP A 38 17.28 -5.79 25.24
CA TRP A 38 17.61 -5.24 23.92
C TRP A 38 16.50 -5.51 22.90
N LYS A 39 15.94 -6.73 22.85
CA LYS A 39 14.81 -7.06 21.95
C LYS A 39 13.53 -6.28 22.27
N LYS A 40 13.27 -5.96 23.55
CA LYS A 40 12.15 -5.09 23.95
C LYS A 40 12.39 -3.63 23.56
N ASN A 41 13.62 -3.12 23.71
CA ASN A 41 13.98 -1.74 23.37
C ASN A 41 14.03 -1.49 21.84
N VAL A 42 14.29 -2.53 21.03
CA VAL A 42 14.23 -2.45 19.55
C VAL A 42 12.79 -2.20 19.04
N LYS A 43 11.75 -2.51 19.82
CA LYS A 43 10.36 -2.16 19.45
C LYS A 43 10.10 -0.65 19.48
N HIS A 44 10.85 0.13 20.28
CA HIS A 44 10.69 1.59 20.34
C HIS A 44 11.36 2.34 19.19
N TYR A 45 12.24 1.70 18.42
CA TYR A 45 12.83 2.26 17.20
C TYR A 45 12.10 1.83 15.91
N LYS A 46 10.85 1.34 15.97
CA LYS A 46 10.14 0.85 14.76
C LYS A 46 9.57 1.94 13.86
N ILE A 47 9.49 3.19 14.34
CA ILE A 47 8.75 4.27 13.69
C ILE A 47 9.75 5.34 13.22
N LEU A 48 9.49 5.94 12.06
CA LEU A 48 10.27 7.10 11.59
C LEU A 48 9.99 8.28 12.52
N SER A 49 11.01 9.09 12.82
CA SER A 49 10.78 10.36 13.51
C SER A 49 10.02 11.33 12.60
N VAL A 50 9.42 12.37 13.19
CA VAL A 50 8.71 13.41 12.42
C VAL A 50 9.64 14.04 11.38
N ASP A 51 10.86 14.39 11.76
CA ASP A 51 11.84 14.98 10.83
C ASP A 51 12.22 14.03 9.68
N GLN A 52 12.31 12.72 9.97
CA GLN A 52 12.56 11.71 8.94
C GLN A 52 11.38 11.55 7.98
N ILE A 53 10.15 11.66 8.50
CA ILE A 53 8.94 11.64 7.68
C ILE A 53 8.92 12.88 6.79
N SER A 54 9.09 14.07 7.35
CA SER A 54 9.12 15.33 6.57
C SER A 54 10.19 15.30 5.49
N ALA A 55 11.42 14.90 5.83
CA ALA A 55 12.49 14.80 4.84
C ALA A 55 12.21 13.76 3.74
N LEU A 56 11.57 12.64 4.09
CA LEU A 56 11.19 11.61 3.13
C LEU A 56 10.09 12.11 2.20
N GLU A 57 9.06 12.77 2.73
CA GLU A 57 7.97 13.34 1.94
C GLU A 57 8.45 14.46 1.03
N ASP A 58 9.23 15.41 1.57
CA ASP A 58 9.82 16.50 0.81
C ASP A 58 10.69 15.98 -0.33
N PHE A 59 11.42 14.88 -0.14
CA PHE A 59 12.21 14.26 -1.21
C PHE A 59 11.34 13.81 -2.39
N PHE A 60 10.18 13.21 -2.12
CA PHE A 60 9.28 12.74 -3.18
C PHE A 60 8.47 13.88 -3.80
N ILE A 61 8.04 14.85 -3.00
CA ILE A 61 7.26 16.02 -3.44
C ILE A 61 8.13 16.96 -4.28
N SER A 62 9.27 17.40 -3.73
CA SER A 62 10.14 18.38 -4.40
C SER A 62 10.71 17.87 -5.72
N LYS A 63 11.03 16.57 -5.80
CA LYS A 63 11.60 15.96 -7.00
C LYS A 63 10.54 15.37 -7.94
N GLN A 64 9.26 15.42 -7.57
CA GLN A 64 8.15 14.81 -8.31
C GLN A 64 8.44 13.36 -8.71
N VAL A 65 9.04 12.59 -7.79
CA VAL A 65 9.46 11.22 -8.06
C VAL A 65 8.33 10.25 -7.70
N PRO A 66 8.00 9.25 -8.54
CA PRO A 66 6.99 8.26 -8.19
C PRO A 66 7.48 7.36 -7.05
N VAL A 67 6.56 6.98 -6.17
CA VAL A 67 6.88 6.11 -5.03
C VAL A 67 6.96 4.65 -5.47
N THR A 68 8.15 4.25 -5.91
CA THR A 68 8.51 2.88 -6.31
C THR A 68 9.60 2.33 -5.39
N LYS A 69 9.73 1.00 -5.29
CA LYS A 69 10.77 0.37 -4.44
C LYS A 69 12.19 0.88 -4.74
N THR A 70 12.51 1.09 -6.02
CA THR A 70 13.80 1.63 -6.46
C THR A 70 14.00 3.07 -5.98
N ASN A 71 12.98 3.92 -6.12
CA ASN A 71 13.05 5.31 -5.71
C ASN A 71 13.07 5.45 -4.18
N ILE A 72 12.36 4.58 -3.46
CA ILE A 72 12.44 4.51 -1.99
C ILE A 72 13.83 4.08 -1.54
N LYS A 73 14.47 3.13 -2.23
CA LYS A 73 15.85 2.73 -1.94
C LYS A 73 16.82 3.89 -2.13
N HIS A 74 16.63 4.66 -3.21
CA HIS A 74 17.43 5.85 -3.49
C HIS A 74 17.21 6.94 -2.43
N ALA A 75 15.95 7.29 -2.12
CA ALA A 75 15.60 8.27 -1.09
C ALA A 75 16.15 7.88 0.29
N SER A 76 16.03 6.60 0.65
CA SER A 76 16.53 6.05 1.91
C SER A 76 18.04 6.17 2.03
N LYS A 77 18.78 5.90 0.94
CA LYS A 77 20.24 6.09 0.91
C LYS A 77 20.62 7.57 1.00
N ALA A 78 19.93 8.44 0.27
CA ALA A 78 20.20 9.88 0.25
C ALA A 78 19.96 10.54 1.61
N LEU A 79 18.86 10.17 2.27
CA LEU A 79 18.44 10.74 3.56
C LEU A 79 19.02 9.99 4.77
N LYS A 80 19.79 8.92 4.55
CA LYS A 80 20.30 8.02 5.59
C LYS A 80 19.20 7.46 6.51
N ILE A 81 18.03 7.19 5.92
CA ILE A 81 16.88 6.59 6.60
C ILE A 81 16.85 5.09 6.31
N PRO A 82 16.52 4.21 7.28
CA PRO A 82 16.42 2.77 7.03
C PRO A 82 15.37 2.44 5.96
N TYR A 83 15.80 1.79 4.87
CA TYR A 83 14.95 1.46 3.71
C TYR A 83 13.64 0.77 4.09
N GLN A 84 13.72 -0.26 4.95
CA GLN A 84 12.54 -1.02 5.38
C GLN A 84 11.50 -0.14 6.09
N ARG A 85 11.94 0.91 6.80
CA ARG A 85 11.03 1.85 7.48
C ARG A 85 10.39 2.81 6.49
N SER A 86 11.16 3.33 5.54
CA SER A 86 10.65 4.16 4.45
C SER A 86 9.59 3.42 3.63
N VAL A 87 9.85 2.15 3.30
CA VAL A 87 8.88 1.27 2.61
C VAL A 87 7.62 1.11 3.45
N ASN A 88 7.74 0.67 4.70
CA ASN A 88 6.57 0.45 5.54
C ASN A 88 5.72 1.71 5.73
N TYR A 89 6.37 2.87 5.92
CA TYR A 89 5.70 4.15 6.06
C TYR A 89 4.92 4.52 4.79
N LEU A 90 5.62 4.56 3.65
CA LEU A 90 5.03 4.99 2.39
C LEU A 90 3.91 4.05 1.96
N TYR A 91 4.14 2.73 1.95
CA TYR A 91 3.10 1.78 1.56
C TYR A 91 1.87 1.83 2.47
N ASN A 92 2.05 2.01 3.78
CA ASN A 92 0.90 2.18 4.68
C ASN A 92 0.14 3.50 4.42
N LYS A 93 0.87 4.59 4.12
CA LYS A 93 0.26 5.88 3.75
C LYS A 93 -0.53 5.75 2.45
N TYR A 94 0.07 5.17 1.41
CA TYR A 94 -0.58 4.95 0.12
C TYR A 94 -1.78 4.02 0.22
N LYS A 95 -1.69 2.94 1.00
CA LYS A 95 -2.83 2.06 1.22
C LYS A 95 -4.03 2.81 1.82
N LYS A 96 -3.81 3.59 2.87
CA LYS A 96 -4.89 4.40 3.47
C LYS A 96 -5.49 5.42 2.50
N VAL A 97 -4.65 6.05 1.68
CA VAL A 97 -5.11 7.01 0.66
C VAL A 97 -5.89 6.30 -0.44
N GLN A 98 -5.45 5.11 -0.86
CA GLN A 98 -6.11 4.30 -1.86
C GLN A 98 -7.47 3.81 -1.38
N ASP A 99 -7.56 3.29 -0.15
CA ASP A 99 -8.82 2.85 0.44
C ASP A 99 -9.83 4.02 0.49
N ASN A 100 -9.39 5.22 0.88
CA ASN A 100 -10.23 6.42 0.89
C ASN A 100 -10.65 6.90 -0.51
N ALA A 101 -9.76 6.75 -1.50
CA ALA A 101 -10.05 7.13 -2.88
C ALA A 101 -11.04 6.17 -3.53
N GLU A 102 -10.90 4.87 -3.27
CA GLU A 102 -11.79 3.82 -3.75
C GLU A 102 -13.24 4.06 -3.26
N ASP A 103 -13.42 4.37 -1.98
CA ASP A 103 -14.71 4.76 -1.41
C ASP A 103 -15.31 5.99 -2.12
N PHE A 104 -14.49 7.00 -2.43
CA PHE A 104 -14.92 8.18 -3.15
C PHE A 104 -15.36 7.83 -4.60
N TYR A 105 -14.56 7.04 -5.31
CA TYR A 105 -14.88 6.63 -6.68
C TYR A 105 -16.16 5.78 -6.73
N HIS A 106 -16.39 4.90 -5.77
CA HIS A 106 -17.63 4.14 -5.67
C HIS A 106 -18.85 5.04 -5.49
N ARG A 107 -18.75 6.08 -4.66
CA ARG A 107 -19.83 7.08 -4.52
C ARG A 107 -20.07 7.82 -5.82
N CYS A 108 -19.01 8.26 -6.51
CA CYS A 108 -19.16 8.92 -7.80
C CYS A 108 -19.86 8.01 -8.84
N ILE A 109 -19.43 6.75 -8.95
CA ILE A 109 -20.05 5.77 -9.85
C ILE A 109 -21.53 5.58 -9.54
N HIS A 110 -21.90 5.50 -8.26
CA HIS A 110 -23.28 5.40 -7.82
C HIS A 110 -24.10 6.64 -8.27
N GLU A 111 -23.61 7.85 -7.99
CA GLU A 111 -24.30 9.09 -8.39
C GLU A 111 -24.47 9.20 -9.91
N PHE A 112 -23.43 8.87 -10.69
CA PHE A 112 -23.53 8.83 -12.14
C PHE A 112 -24.56 7.81 -12.63
N SER A 113 -24.66 6.65 -11.96
CA SER A 113 -25.66 5.64 -12.31
C SER A 113 -27.09 6.14 -12.06
N LEU A 114 -27.32 6.85 -10.95
CA LEU A 114 -28.61 7.48 -10.67
C LEU A 114 -28.98 8.56 -11.69
N ILE A 115 -28.01 9.38 -12.09
CA ILE A 115 -28.22 10.39 -13.13
C ILE A 115 -28.63 9.72 -14.44
N MET A 116 -27.93 8.66 -14.86
CA MET A 116 -28.25 7.91 -16.07
C MET A 116 -29.67 7.34 -16.05
N GLN A 117 -30.07 6.70 -14.93
CA GLN A 117 -31.43 6.18 -14.77
C GLN A 117 -32.50 7.28 -14.84
N ASN A 118 -32.22 8.46 -14.29
CA ASN A 118 -33.13 9.59 -14.36
C ASN A 118 -33.24 10.15 -15.79
N VAL A 119 -32.13 10.20 -16.53
CA VAL A 119 -32.13 10.60 -17.94
C VAL A 119 -32.98 9.62 -18.77
N GLU A 120 -32.79 8.32 -18.59
CA GLU A 120 -33.60 7.29 -19.25
C GLU A 120 -35.08 7.42 -18.92
N ARG A 121 -35.42 7.62 -17.64
CA ARG A 121 -36.82 7.83 -17.22
C ARG A 121 -37.44 9.07 -17.85
N CYS A 122 -36.73 10.19 -17.87
CA CYS A 122 -37.19 11.43 -18.52
C CYS A 122 -37.42 11.21 -20.01
N TRP A 123 -36.52 10.47 -20.67
CA TRP A 123 -36.65 10.12 -22.08
C TRP A 123 -37.87 9.24 -22.35
N GLU A 124 -38.11 8.22 -21.53
CA GLU A 124 -39.30 7.36 -21.64
C GLU A 124 -40.60 8.15 -21.43
N LEU A 125 -40.64 9.04 -20.45
CA LEU A 125 -41.81 9.90 -20.19
C LEU A 125 -42.09 10.83 -21.38
N TYR A 126 -41.04 11.40 -21.97
CA TYR A 126 -41.15 12.19 -23.19
C TYR A 126 -41.74 11.37 -24.35
N LEU A 127 -41.22 10.17 -24.61
CA LEU A 127 -41.72 9.28 -25.67
C LEU A 127 -43.18 8.89 -25.45
N LYS A 128 -43.57 8.57 -24.20
CA LYS A 128 -44.97 8.29 -23.84
C LYS A 128 -45.87 9.50 -24.10
N GLY A 129 -45.41 10.71 -23.76
CA GLY A 129 -46.12 11.95 -24.06
C GLY A 129 -46.34 12.16 -25.56
N CYS A 130 -45.32 11.93 -26.39
CA CYS A 130 -45.42 12.00 -27.84
C CYS A 130 -46.42 10.97 -28.40
N GLN A 131 -46.40 9.73 -27.91
CA GLN A 131 -47.34 8.69 -28.33
C GLN A 131 -48.78 9.05 -27.96
N ALA A 132 -49.04 9.55 -26.75
CA ALA A 132 -50.37 9.97 -26.31
C ALA A 132 -50.91 11.14 -27.15
N TYR A 133 -50.06 12.10 -27.50
CA TYR A 133 -50.44 13.22 -28.36
C TYR A 133 -50.82 12.76 -29.78
N ASN A 134 -50.04 11.85 -30.37
CA ASN A 134 -50.31 11.35 -31.72
C ASN A 134 -51.57 10.46 -31.78
N THR A 135 -51.74 9.55 -30.82
CA THR A 135 -52.94 8.67 -30.77
C THR A 135 -54.24 9.43 -30.53
N SER A 136 -54.24 10.53 -29.78
CA SER A 136 -55.43 11.39 -29.62
C SER A 136 -55.79 12.20 -30.88
N ARG A 137 -54.87 12.33 -31.83
CA ARG A 137 -55.09 13.08 -33.08
C ARG A 137 -55.67 12.18 -34.18
N ASP A 138 -55.29 10.91 -34.18
CA ASP A 138 -55.80 9.91 -35.14
C ASP A 138 -57.20 9.38 -34.79
N SER A 139 -57.67 9.52 -33.54
CA SER A 139 -59.04 9.11 -33.14
C SER A 139 -60.13 10.16 -33.42
N LYS A 140 -59.76 11.34 -33.93
CA LYS A 140 -60.69 12.43 -34.29
C LYS A 140 -60.94 12.58 -35.79
N ASN A 141 -60.39 11.69 -36.61
CA ASN A 141 -60.72 11.52 -38.03
C ASN A 141 -61.53 10.23 -38.21
#